data_AF-A0A0A3AQE2-F1
#
_entry.id   AF-A0A0A3AQE2-F1
#
_cell.length_a   1.000
_cell.length_b   1.000
_cell.length_c   1.000
_cell.angle_alpha   90.00
_cell.angle_beta   90.00
_cell.angle_gamma   90.00
#
_symmetry.space_group_name_H-M   'P 1'
#
loop_
_entity.id
_entity.type
_entity.pdbx_description
1 polymer ?
#
loop_
_entity_poly.entity_id
_entity_poly.type
_entity_poly.pdbx_seq_one_letter_code
_entity_poly.pdbx_strand_id
1 'polypeptide(L)' 'MYKFLSLSLFCLTLSGCGTIVTLINPATPYSAYAGVKYDYQMAQRWGLPILDIPLSFILDTALLPYALAQDGQ' A
#
# COMPACT_ATOMS: atom_id res chain seq x y z
N MET A 1 17.53 0.21 22.92
CA MET A 1 16.10 0.48 22.60
C MET A 1 15.88 1.02 21.18
N TYR A 2 16.78 1.87 20.67
CA TYR A 2 16.71 2.46 19.31
C TYR A 2 16.80 1.44 18.16
N LYS A 3 17.48 0.30 18.37
CA LYS A 3 17.66 -0.72 17.31
C LYS A 3 16.36 -1.39 16.86
N PHE A 4 15.42 -1.61 17.80
CA PHE A 4 14.09 -2.12 17.46
C PHE A 4 13.19 -1.04 16.84
N LEU A 5 13.38 0.24 17.23
CA LEU A 5 12.63 1.36 16.66
C LEU A 5 12.99 1.59 15.18
N SER A 6 14.27 1.51 14.81
CA SER A 6 14.70 1.57 13.41
C SER A 6 14.20 0.38 12.59
N LEU A 7 14.16 -0.83 13.16
CA LEU A 7 13.62 -2.01 12.47
C LEU A 7 12.11 -1.89 12.27
N SER A 8 11.38 -1.40 13.27
CA SER A 8 9.95 -1.15 13.16
C SER A 8 9.65 -0.05 12.15
N LEU A 9 10.42 1.04 12.13
CA LEU A 9 10.29 2.10 11.15
C LEU A 9 10.62 1.61 9.73
N PHE A 10 11.64 0.76 9.58
CA PHE A 10 11.98 0.13 8.31
C PHE A 10 10.90 -0.85 7.83
N CYS A 11 10.35 -1.66 8.75
CA CYS A 11 9.20 -2.51 8.48
C CYS A 11 7.95 -1.70 8.11
N LEU A 12 7.74 -0.54 8.74
CA LEU A 12 6.65 0.40 8.40
C LEU A 12 6.87 1.04 7.02
N THR A 13 8.11 1.29 6.61
CA THR A 13 8.43 1.81 5.27
C THR A 13 8.42 0.75 4.17
N LEU A 14 8.63 -0.54 4.50
CA LEU A 14 8.37 -1.65 3.57
C LEU A 14 6.88 -1.99 3.49
N SER A 15 6.16 -1.85 4.61
CA SER A 15 4.73 -2.10 4.74
C SER A 15 3.90 -1.11 3.90
N GLY A 16 3.41 -1.56 2.75
CA GLY A 16 2.38 -0.83 2.00
C GLY A 16 2.90 0.31 1.14
N CYS A 17 4.14 0.22 0.64
CA CYS A 17 4.69 1.20 -0.28
C CYS A 17 3.75 1.45 -1.47
N GLY A 18 3.16 0.39 -2.04
CA GLY A 18 2.16 0.52 -3.10
C GLY A 18 0.88 1.25 -2.67
N THR A 19 0.35 0.96 -1.49
CA THR A 19 -0.84 1.64 -0.95
C THR A 19 -0.57 3.13 -0.70
N ILE A 20 0.57 3.48 -0.11
CA ILE A 20 0.97 4.87 0.16
C ILE A 20 1.20 5.64 -1.15
N VAL A 21 1.90 5.04 -2.12
CA VAL A 21 2.16 5.66 -3.43
C VAL A 21 0.86 5.93 -4.19
N THR A 22 -0.09 4.99 -4.13
CA THR A 22 -1.40 5.16 -4.79
C THR A 22 -2.32 6.12 -4.05
N LEU A 23 -2.19 6.26 -2.73
CA LEU A 23 -2.91 7.24 -1.91
C LEU A 23 -2.43 8.67 -2.10
N ILE A 24 -1.11 8.87 -2.17
CA ILE A 24 -0.51 10.22 -2.27
C ILE A 24 -0.61 10.75 -3.70
N ASN A 25 -0.84 9.90 -4.69
CA ASN A 25 -0.91 10.30 -6.08
C ASN A 25 -2.08 11.29 -6.31
N PRO A 26 -1.79 12.58 -6.60
CA PRO A 26 -2.82 13.60 -6.74
C PRO A 26 -3.55 13.52 -8.09
N ALA A 27 -3.07 12.71 -9.03
CA ALA A 27 -3.62 12.62 -10.38
C ALA A 27 -4.90 11.78 -10.46
N THR A 28 -5.13 10.87 -9.50
CA THR A 28 -6.26 9.94 -9.53
C THR A 28 -6.76 9.67 -8.12
N PRO A 29 -8.08 9.71 -7.87
CA PRO A 29 -8.64 9.30 -6.59
C PRO A 29 -8.27 7.84 -6.29
N TYR A 30 -8.11 7.55 -5.01
CA TYR A 30 -7.71 6.23 -4.56
C TYR A 30 -8.81 5.21 -4.83
N SER A 31 -8.57 4.26 -5.76
CA SER A 31 -9.52 3.19 -6.07
C SER A 31 -9.39 2.02 -5.09
N ALA A 32 -10.48 1.29 -4.86
CA ALA A 32 -10.43 0.06 -4.06
C ALA A 32 -9.35 -0.91 -4.58
N TYR A 33 -8.50 -1.37 -3.65
CA TYR A 33 -7.36 -2.26 -3.90
C TYR A 33 -6.27 -1.71 -4.83
N ALA A 34 -6.07 -0.39 -4.89
CA ALA A 34 -5.03 0.23 -5.72
C ALA A 34 -3.61 -0.17 -5.28
N GLY A 35 -3.35 -0.27 -3.98
CA GLY A 35 -2.04 -0.65 -3.44
C GLY A 35 -1.64 -2.06 -3.80
N VAL A 36 -2.56 -3.02 -3.67
CA VAL A 36 -2.36 -4.43 -4.07
C VAL A 36 -2.08 -4.54 -5.57
N LYS A 37 -2.83 -3.81 -6.41
CA LYS A 37 -2.60 -3.80 -7.87
C LYS A 37 -1.23 -3.25 -8.22
N TYR A 38 -0.82 -2.18 -7.56
CA TYR A 38 0.49 -1.57 -7.75
C TYR A 38 1.61 -2.53 -7.36
N ASP A 39 1.53 -3.13 -6.17
CA ASP A 39 2.54 -4.08 -5.70
C ASP A 39 2.58 -5.35 -6.54
N TYR A 40 1.43 -5.82 -7.04
CA TYR A 40 1.38 -6.92 -7.99
C TYR A 40 2.10 -6.59 -9.30
N GLN A 41 1.88 -5.41 -9.87
CA GLN A 41 2.58 -4.96 -11.07
C GLN A 41 4.09 -4.79 -10.83
N MET A 42 4.47 -4.24 -9.68
CA MET A 42 5.89 -4.11 -9.33
C MET A 42 6.52 -5.47 -9.03
N ALA A 43 5.78 -6.44 -8.48
CA ALA A 43 6.24 -7.80 -8.24
C ALA A 43 6.46 -8.54 -9.56
N GLN A 44 5.60 -8.36 -10.55
CA GLN A 44 5.83 -8.89 -11.90
C GLN A 44 7.05 -8.28 -12.58
N ARG A 45 7.35 -7.00 -12.30
CA ARG A 45 8.45 -6.27 -12.95
C ARG A 45 9.81 -6.46 -12.28
N TRP A 46 9.84 -6.57 -10.95
CA TRP A 46 11.08 -6.58 -10.16
C TRP A 46 11.19 -7.77 -9.19
N GLY A 47 10.15 -8.59 -9.04
CA GLY A 47 10.12 -9.79 -8.18
C GLY A 47 10.14 -9.53 -6.67
N LEU A 48 10.73 -8.41 -6.24
CA LEU A 48 10.97 -8.08 -4.83
C LEU A 48 9.71 -7.75 -3.99
N PRO A 49 8.71 -6.97 -4.48
CA PRO A 49 7.58 -6.55 -3.65
C PRO A 49 6.46 -7.60 -3.52
N ILE A 50 6.73 -8.87 -3.85
CA ILE A 50 5.75 -9.95 -3.66
C ILE A 50 5.39 -10.15 -2.18
N LEU A 51 6.32 -9.79 -1.28
CA LEU A 51 6.13 -9.84 0.17
C LEU A 51 5.19 -8.74 0.67
N ASP A 52 5.09 -7.63 -0.06
CA ASP A 52 4.29 -6.47 0.33
C ASP A 52 2.83 -6.59 -0.11
N ILE A 53 2.52 -7.48 -1.06
CA ILE A 53 1.14 -7.79 -1.51
C ILE A 53 0.17 -8.11 -0.35
N PRO A 54 0.44 -9.07 0.56
CA PRO A 54 -0.48 -9.36 1.66
C PRO A 54 -0.65 -8.17 2.61
N LEU A 55 0.36 -7.31 2.71
CA LEU A 55 0.36 -6.18 3.63
C LEU A 55 -0.42 -5.00 3.05
N SER A 56 -0.20 -4.70 1.76
CA SER A 56 -1.03 -3.79 0.97
C SER A 56 -2.48 -4.26 0.89
N PHE A 57 -2.76 -5.56 0.92
CA PHE A 57 -4.14 -6.05 0.98
C PHE A 57 -4.84 -5.69 2.31
N ILE A 58 -4.14 -5.81 3.43
CA ILE A 58 -4.67 -5.42 4.74
C ILE A 58 -4.91 -3.90 4.78
N LEU A 59 -3.95 -3.11 4.32
CA LEU A 59 -4.04 -1.65 4.26
C LEU A 59 -5.16 -1.18 3.31
N ASP A 60 -5.26 -1.76 2.12
CA ASP A 60 -6.31 -1.46 1.15
C ASP A 60 -7.70 -1.84 1.69
N THR A 61 -7.78 -2.92 2.46
CA THR A 61 -9.01 -3.33 3.15
C THR A 61 -9.39 -2.34 4.26
N ALA A 62 -8.41 -1.82 5.01
CA ALA A 62 -8.65 -0.77 6.00
C ALA A 62 -9.10 0.55 5.35
N LEU A 63 -8.63 0.83 4.13
CA LEU A 63 -8.98 2.02 3.33
C LEU A 63 -10.22 1.82 2.47
N LEU A 64 -10.80 0.62 2.44
CA LEU A 64 -12.00 0.31 1.67
C LEU A 64 -13.18 1.26 1.97
N PRO A 65 -13.54 1.59 3.24
CA PRO A 65 -14.60 2.56 3.49
C PRO A 65 -14.29 3.96 2.95
N TYR A 66 -13.02 4.35 2.90
CA TYR A 66 -12.60 5.63 2.30
C TYR A 66 -12.74 5.60 0.78
N ALA A 67 -12.27 4.54 0.13
CA ALA A 67 -12.42 4.37 -1.32
C ALA A 67 -13.90 4.37 -1.75
N LEU A 68 -14.77 3.65 -1.03
CA LEU A 68 -16.21 3.62 -1.30
C LEU A 68 -16.89 4.98 -1.07
N ALA A 69 -16.43 5.76 -0.09
CA ALA A 69 -16.93 7.12 0.12
C ALA A 69 -16.52 8.08 -1.00
N GLN A 70 -15.37 7.85 -1.65
CA GLN A 70 -14.94 8.61 -2.82
C GLN A 70 -15.68 8.20 -4.10
N ASP A 71 -15.97 6.91 -4.30
CA ASP A 71 -16.72 6.40 -5.46
C ASP A 71 -18.22 6.79 -5.44
N GLY A 72 -18.75 7.17 -4.28
CA GLY A 72 -20.14 7.61 -4.10
C GLY A 72 -20.39 9.12 -4.24
N GLN A 73 -19.36 9.92 -4.51
CA GLN A 73 -19.44 11.36 -4.80
C GLN A 73 -19.45 11.61 -6.32
#